data_AF-A0A1G5ZL13-F1
#
_entry.id   AF-A0A1G5ZL13-F1
#
_cell.length_a   1.000
_cell.length_b   1.000
_cell.length_c   1.000
_cell.angle_alpha   90.00
_cell.angle_beta   90.00
_cell.angle_gamma   90.00
#
_symmetry.space_group_name_H-M   'P 1'
#
loop_
_entity.id
_entity.type
_entity.pdbx_description
1 polymer ?
#
loop_
_entity_poly.entity_id
_entity_poly.type
_entity_poly.pdbx_seq_one_letter_code
_entity_poly.pdbx_strand_id
1 'polypeptide(L)'
;MRGPVAVTLQNEASPWGISTSVVLHALFAAILALMPIPKRTNRPEEERVSVDILTPQQFEASTRPPPAPAAPVAPQVRAAEPQPASSSPRPQPPSASAMIRPTEMLSAKTLADPRSRQARADLATFASDERMVQLCNLEAMDQIRRWRADFQPEQVVPYATAEEKITGTTIAANGAAFRSRRNWYGLKFKCQLAHDGESVVGFEFLVGDPVAREKWDELGLPAVH
;
A
#
# COMPACT_ATOMS: atom_id res chain seq x y z
N MET A 1 -47.63 -17.46 48.19
CA MET A 1 -47.90 -16.10 47.66
C MET A 1 -46.64 -15.26 47.90
N ARG A 2 -45.87 -14.94 46.85
CA ARG A 2 -44.74 -14.00 46.87
C ARG A 2 -45.10 -12.89 45.87
N GLY A 3 -45.18 -11.65 46.33
CA GLY A 3 -45.51 -10.50 45.48
C GLY A 3 -44.35 -10.10 44.56
N PRO A 4 -44.60 -9.28 43.52
CA PRO A 4 -43.57 -8.90 42.57
C PRO A 4 -42.66 -7.82 43.17
N VAL A 5 -41.34 -7.98 42.99
CA VAL A 5 -40.36 -6.93 43.26
C VAL A 5 -40.24 -6.08 42.00
N ALA A 6 -40.76 -4.86 42.06
CA ALA A 6 -40.51 -3.86 41.03
C ALA A 6 -39.07 -3.34 41.19
N VAL A 7 -38.22 -3.55 40.18
CA VAL A 7 -36.91 -2.90 40.09
C VAL A 7 -37.13 -1.54 39.44
N THR A 8 -37.11 -0.47 40.23
CA THR A 8 -37.05 0.90 39.73
C THR A 8 -35.61 1.23 39.31
N LEU A 9 -35.35 1.32 38.01
CA LEU A 9 -34.14 1.93 37.47
C LEU A 9 -34.22 3.45 37.71
N GLN A 10 -33.62 3.93 38.79
CA GLN A 10 -33.37 5.36 38.99
C GLN A 10 -32.20 5.78 38.09
N ASN A 11 -32.54 6.28 36.90
CA ASN A 11 -31.60 6.99 36.04
C ASN A 11 -31.58 8.47 36.46
N GLU A 12 -30.90 8.78 37.57
CA GLU A 12 -30.68 10.14 38.04
C GLU A 12 -29.52 10.77 37.24
N ALA A 13 -29.80 11.23 36.02
CA ALA A 13 -28.89 12.15 35.34
C ALA A 13 -28.91 13.47 36.15
N SER A 14 -27.90 13.64 37.02
CA SER A 14 -27.77 14.84 37.86
C SER A 14 -27.85 16.11 36.99
N PRO A 15 -28.85 16.98 37.18
CA PRO A 15 -29.06 18.18 36.36
C PRO A 15 -27.88 19.17 36.45
N TRP A 16 -26.96 18.95 37.39
CA TRP A 16 -25.73 19.71 37.52
C TRP A 16 -24.64 19.32 36.54
N GLY A 17 -24.68 18.13 35.93
CA GLY A 17 -23.62 17.66 35.02
C GLY A 17 -23.48 18.52 33.76
N ILE A 18 -24.60 19.00 33.23
CA ILE A 18 -24.60 19.87 32.04
C ILE A 18 -24.11 21.26 32.42
N SER A 19 -24.60 21.83 33.52
CA SER A 19 -24.17 23.15 33.99
C SER A 19 -22.69 23.18 34.36
N THR A 20 -22.17 22.16 35.05
CA THR A 20 -20.73 22.06 35.36
C THR A 20 -19.89 21.89 34.12
N SER A 21 -20.34 21.08 33.15
CA SER A 21 -19.68 20.94 31.86
C SER A 21 -19.62 22.28 31.12
N VAL A 22 -20.73 23.00 30.99
CA VAL A 22 -20.78 24.30 30.31
C VAL A 22 -19.85 25.32 30.99
N VAL A 23 -19.84 25.36 32.32
CA VAL A 23 -18.94 26.25 33.08
C VAL A 23 -17.47 25.88 32.85
N LEU A 24 -17.13 24.59 32.85
CA LEU A 24 -15.77 24.11 32.61
C LEU A 24 -15.29 24.46 31.19
N HIS A 25 -16.15 24.26 30.19
CA HIS A 25 -15.85 24.59 28.80
C HIS A 25 -15.68 26.11 28.61
N ALA A 26 -16.53 26.92 29.25
CA ALA A 26 -16.40 28.38 29.22
C ALA A 26 -15.11 28.87 29.88
N LEU A 27 -14.73 28.30 31.03
CA LEU A 27 -13.44 28.57 31.68
C LEU A 27 -12.26 28.19 30.80
N PHE A 28 -12.31 27.00 30.17
CA PHE A 28 -11.26 26.54 29.27
C PHE A 28 -11.11 27.46 28.05
N ALA A 29 -12.22 27.89 27.44
CA ALA A 29 -12.21 28.85 26.33
C ALA A 29 -11.64 30.21 26.75
N ALA A 30 -11.96 30.71 27.94
CA ALA A 30 -11.41 31.95 28.47
C ALA A 30 -9.88 31.84 28.69
N ILE A 31 -9.41 30.72 29.24
CA ILE A 31 -7.98 30.44 29.44
C ILE A 31 -7.25 30.43 28.09
N LEU A 32 -7.80 29.76 27.06
CA LEU A 32 -7.21 29.74 25.73
C LEU A 32 -7.16 31.13 25.08
N ALA A 33 -8.19 31.96 25.28
CA ALA A 33 -8.21 33.33 24.76
C ALA A 33 -7.21 34.26 25.46
N LEU A 34 -6.88 33.98 26.72
CA LEU A 34 -5.90 34.74 27.53
C LEU A 34 -4.45 34.27 27.29
N MET A 35 -4.23 33.10 26.67
CA MET A 35 -2.88 32.63 26.36
C MET A 35 -2.24 33.50 25.26
N PRO A 36 -1.00 34.00 25.46
CA PRO A 36 -0.30 34.75 24.44
C PRO A 36 -0.10 33.88 23.20
N ILE A 37 -0.54 34.38 22.04
CA ILE A 37 -0.34 33.70 20.76
C ILE A 37 1.17 33.46 20.59
N PRO A 38 1.63 32.21 20.45
CA PRO A 38 3.03 31.94 20.20
C PRO A 38 3.40 32.67 18.91
N LYS A 39 4.38 33.59 19.00
CA LYS A 39 4.92 34.23 17.80
C LYS A 39 5.37 33.09 16.89
N ARG A 40 4.78 33.01 15.69
CA ARG A 40 5.26 32.10 14.64
C ARG A 40 6.75 32.43 14.48
N THR A 41 7.61 31.57 15.01
CA THR A 41 9.00 31.58 14.63
C THR A 41 8.99 31.41 13.12
N ASN A 42 9.61 32.33 12.38
CA ASN A 42 9.77 32.19 10.95
C ASN A 42 10.34 30.79 10.70
N ARG A 43 9.48 29.88 10.22
CA ARG A 43 9.92 28.62 9.66
C ARG A 43 10.83 29.05 8.50
N PRO A 44 12.14 28.72 8.51
CA PRO A 44 12.91 28.90 7.30
C PRO A 44 12.11 28.21 6.22
N GLU A 45 11.77 28.98 5.18
CA GLU A 45 10.98 28.52 4.06
C GLU A 45 11.51 27.14 3.70
N GLU A 46 10.66 26.10 3.80
CA GLU A 46 10.96 24.83 3.16
C GLU A 46 11.44 25.22 1.78
N GLU A 47 12.70 24.92 1.48
CA GLU A 47 13.24 25.03 0.15
C GLU A 47 12.39 24.08 -0.68
N ARG A 48 11.27 24.62 -1.17
CA ARG A 48 10.41 23.96 -2.12
C ARG A 48 11.34 23.73 -3.28
N VAL A 49 11.79 22.49 -3.40
CA VAL A 49 12.48 22.00 -4.58
C VAL A 49 11.49 22.21 -5.72
N SER A 50 11.59 23.37 -6.35
CA SER A 50 10.88 23.70 -7.56
C SER A 50 11.51 22.86 -8.64
N VAL A 51 10.92 21.69 -8.88
CA VAL A 51 11.28 20.86 -10.02
C VAL A 51 10.69 21.55 -11.25
N ASP A 52 11.53 22.30 -11.96
CA ASP A 52 11.16 22.87 -13.26
C ASP A 52 10.89 21.72 -14.23
N ILE A 53 9.65 21.64 -14.71
CA ILE A 53 9.25 20.67 -15.73
C ILE A 53 9.84 21.15 -17.05
N LEU A 54 10.93 20.52 -17.47
CA LEU A 54 11.54 20.80 -18.76
C LEU A 54 10.54 20.49 -19.88
N THR A 55 10.40 21.40 -20.83
CA THR A 55 9.66 21.11 -22.06
C THR A 55 10.38 20.00 -22.85
N PRO A 56 9.66 19.23 -23.68
CA PRO A 56 10.28 18.14 -24.47
C PRO A 56 11.49 18.59 -25.29
N GLN A 57 11.47 19.81 -25.80
CA GLN A 57 12.56 20.40 -26.59
C GLN A 57 13.80 20.71 -25.74
N GLN A 58 13.61 21.15 -24.49
CA GLN A 58 14.71 21.40 -23.55
C GLN A 58 15.35 20.09 -23.08
N PHE A 59 14.53 19.06 -22.85
CA PHE A 59 15.04 17.73 -22.52
C PHE A 59 15.87 17.13 -23.66
N GLU A 60 15.39 17.22 -24.91
CA GLU A 60 16.18 16.78 -26.07
C GLU A 60 17.48 17.57 -26.25
N ALA A 61 17.46 18.88 -26.02
CA ALA A 61 18.66 19.70 -26.12
C ALA A 61 19.72 19.34 -25.06
N SER A 62 19.29 19.00 -23.83
CA SER A 62 20.20 18.62 -22.74
C SER A 62 20.72 17.19 -22.83
N THR A 63 20.02 16.29 -23.55
CA THR A 63 20.37 14.87 -23.64
C THR A 63 20.99 14.47 -24.97
N ARG A 64 20.98 15.35 -25.98
CA ARG A 64 21.61 15.07 -27.29
C ARG A 64 23.13 14.96 -27.14
N PRO A 65 23.75 13.81 -27.46
CA PRO A 65 25.19 13.68 -27.55
C PRO A 65 25.73 14.60 -28.67
N PRO A 66 26.93 15.20 -28.51
CA PRO A 66 27.55 15.94 -29.59
C PRO A 66 27.72 15.03 -30.82
N PRO A 67 27.55 15.56 -32.05
CA PRO A 67 27.66 14.76 -33.25
C PRO A 67 29.05 14.12 -33.32
N ALA A 68 29.08 12.79 -33.31
CA ALA A 68 30.29 12.03 -33.47
C ALA A 68 30.93 12.38 -34.84
N PRO A 69 32.27 12.55 -34.92
CA PRO A 69 32.94 12.63 -36.21
C PRO A 69 32.63 11.38 -37.02
N ALA A 70 32.26 11.55 -38.28
CA ALA A 70 32.02 10.45 -39.20
C ALA A 70 33.28 9.57 -39.31
N ALA A 71 33.25 8.40 -38.67
CA ALA A 71 34.26 7.38 -38.88
C ALA A 71 34.06 6.77 -40.28
N PRO A 72 35.14 6.49 -41.03
CA PRO A 72 35.05 6.00 -42.39
C PRO A 72 34.50 4.56 -42.43
N VAL A 73 33.61 4.33 -43.39
CA VAL A 73 33.01 3.02 -43.70
C VAL A 73 34.12 2.07 -44.18
N ALA A 74 34.37 1.01 -43.40
CA ALA A 74 35.14 -0.16 -43.82
C ALA A 74 34.19 -1.33 -44.17
N PRO A 75 34.58 -2.24 -45.07
CA PRO A 75 33.63 -3.00 -45.90
C PRO A 75 32.92 -4.14 -45.15
N GLN A 76 31.65 -4.34 -45.50
CA GLN A 76 30.83 -5.47 -45.04
C GLN A 76 31.44 -6.80 -45.48
N VAL A 77 31.88 -7.60 -44.52
CA VAL A 77 32.14 -9.04 -44.72
C VAL A 77 30.81 -9.77 -44.51
N ARG A 78 30.28 -10.34 -45.60
CA ARG A 78 29.19 -11.32 -45.58
C ARG A 78 29.72 -12.67 -45.09
N ALA A 79 29.12 -13.20 -44.03
CA ALA A 79 28.93 -14.62 -43.67
C ALA A 79 28.61 -14.67 -42.17
N ALA A 80 27.69 -15.45 -41.62
CA ALA A 80 26.66 -16.36 -42.08
C ALA A 80 25.74 -16.56 -40.86
N GLU A 81 24.45 -16.74 -41.09
CA GLU A 81 23.46 -17.07 -40.06
C GLU A 81 23.69 -18.49 -39.51
N PRO A 82 23.62 -18.71 -38.18
CA PRO A 82 23.33 -20.02 -37.63
C PRO A 82 21.91 -20.08 -37.04
N GLN A 83 21.15 -21.02 -37.59
CA GLN A 83 19.86 -21.53 -37.11
C GLN A 83 19.88 -22.02 -35.65
N PRO A 84 18.69 -22.21 -35.03
CA PRO A 84 18.53 -22.29 -33.57
C PRO A 84 19.00 -23.64 -33.01
N ALA A 85 19.89 -23.58 -32.02
CA ALA A 85 20.24 -24.73 -31.19
C ALA A 85 19.27 -24.85 -30.01
N SER A 86 18.39 -25.86 -30.14
CA SER A 86 17.94 -26.81 -29.12
C SER A 86 18.07 -26.44 -27.63
N SER A 87 16.91 -26.38 -26.99
CA SER A 87 16.70 -26.39 -25.55
C SER A 87 17.34 -27.61 -24.87
N SER A 88 18.19 -27.36 -23.88
CA SER A 88 18.45 -28.29 -22.79
C SER A 88 18.14 -27.57 -21.47
N PRO A 89 17.37 -28.16 -20.54
CA PRO A 89 16.99 -27.49 -19.30
C PRO A 89 18.22 -27.19 -18.44
N ARG A 90 18.45 -25.90 -18.17
CA ARG A 90 19.38 -25.45 -17.13
C ARG A 90 18.89 -25.98 -15.78
N PRO A 91 19.77 -26.45 -14.88
CA PRO A 91 19.38 -26.85 -13.54
C PRO A 91 18.63 -25.70 -12.86
N GLN A 92 17.39 -25.95 -12.47
CA GLN A 92 16.62 -24.98 -11.70
C GLN A 92 17.32 -24.76 -10.35
N PRO A 93 17.56 -23.51 -9.92
CA PRO A 93 18.01 -23.22 -8.57
C PRO A 93 17.04 -23.79 -7.53
N PRO A 94 17.49 -24.07 -6.29
CA PRO A 94 16.73 -24.79 -5.28
C PRO A 94 15.34 -24.19 -5.11
N SER A 95 14.34 -25.07 -5.09
CA SER A 95 12.91 -24.75 -5.09
C SER A 95 12.59 -23.56 -4.19
N ALA A 96 12.21 -22.45 -4.82
CA ALA A 96 11.44 -21.42 -4.13
C ALA A 96 10.28 -22.12 -3.44
N SER A 97 10.13 -21.92 -2.12
CA SER A 97 8.97 -22.37 -1.37
C SER A 97 7.71 -22.03 -2.17
N ALA A 98 6.95 -23.06 -2.54
CA ALA A 98 5.82 -22.91 -3.45
C ALA A 98 4.81 -21.91 -2.85
N MET A 99 4.39 -20.93 -3.66
CA MET A 99 3.36 -19.97 -3.25
C MET A 99 2.04 -20.70 -2.97
N ILE A 100 1.34 -20.27 -1.92
CA ILE A 100 0.01 -20.72 -1.55
C ILE A 100 -0.98 -20.19 -2.59
N ARG A 101 -1.89 -21.05 -3.06
CA ARG A 101 -2.92 -20.72 -4.05
C ARG A 101 -4.32 -20.90 -3.47
N PRO A 102 -4.95 -19.84 -2.96
CA PRO A 102 -6.35 -19.88 -2.55
C PRO A 102 -7.29 -20.20 -3.71
N THR A 103 -8.34 -20.95 -3.43
CA THR A 103 -9.38 -21.30 -4.41
C THR A 103 -10.54 -20.31 -4.44
N GLU A 104 -10.65 -19.44 -3.44
CA GLU A 104 -11.71 -18.44 -3.29
C GLU A 104 -11.04 -17.08 -3.06
N MET A 105 -11.49 -16.05 -3.78
CA MET A 105 -11.04 -14.66 -3.60
C MET A 105 -11.93 -13.95 -2.58
N LEU A 106 -11.34 -13.22 -1.65
CA LEU A 106 -12.01 -12.75 -0.43
C LEU A 106 -12.32 -11.24 -0.44
N SER A 107 -11.55 -10.45 -1.19
CA SER A 107 -11.65 -8.99 -1.25
C SER A 107 -13.06 -8.49 -1.59
N ALA A 108 -13.75 -9.15 -2.52
CA ALA A 108 -15.13 -8.80 -2.89
C ALA A 108 -16.10 -8.92 -1.70
N LYS A 109 -15.95 -9.97 -0.88
CA LYS A 109 -16.76 -10.15 0.33
C LYS A 109 -16.48 -9.07 1.36
N THR A 110 -15.22 -8.69 1.53
CA THR A 110 -14.81 -7.60 2.43
C THR A 110 -15.36 -6.25 1.98
N LEU A 111 -15.35 -5.96 0.67
CA LEU A 111 -15.90 -4.72 0.11
C LEU A 111 -17.43 -4.68 0.15
N ALA A 112 -18.10 -5.83 0.08
CA ALA A 112 -19.55 -5.93 0.21
C ALA A 112 -20.06 -5.58 1.62
N ASP A 113 -19.21 -5.65 2.65
CA ASP A 113 -19.59 -5.26 4.02
C ASP A 113 -20.02 -3.78 4.06
N PRO A 114 -21.16 -3.43 4.68
CA PRO A 114 -21.60 -2.04 4.82
C PRO A 114 -20.60 -1.12 5.53
N ARG A 115 -19.67 -1.66 6.34
CA ARG A 115 -18.59 -0.90 6.98
C ARG A 115 -17.52 -0.45 5.99
N SER A 116 -17.39 -1.13 4.86
CA SER A 116 -16.43 -0.83 3.80
C SER A 116 -16.92 0.22 2.80
N ARG A 117 -17.97 0.99 3.11
CA ARG A 117 -18.51 2.04 2.22
C ARG A 117 -17.46 3.07 1.83
N GLN A 118 -16.68 3.56 2.79
CA GLN A 118 -15.63 4.55 2.51
C GLN A 118 -14.53 3.95 1.63
N ALA A 119 -14.06 2.74 1.93
CA ALA A 119 -13.07 2.05 1.12
C ALA A 119 -13.51 1.88 -0.34
N ARG A 120 -14.79 1.54 -0.58
CA ARG A 120 -15.35 1.47 -1.94
C ARG A 120 -15.38 2.84 -2.63
N ALA A 121 -15.71 3.91 -1.89
CA ALA A 121 -15.69 5.26 -2.43
C ALA A 121 -14.27 5.69 -2.80
N ASP A 122 -13.29 5.44 -1.93
CA ASP A 122 -11.88 5.77 -2.16
C ASP A 122 -11.31 5.02 -3.37
N LEU A 123 -11.56 3.70 -3.46
CA LEU A 123 -11.16 2.89 -4.61
C LEU A 123 -11.69 3.45 -5.94
N ALA A 124 -12.91 4.00 -5.96
CA ALA A 124 -13.50 4.58 -7.16
C ALA A 124 -12.79 5.88 -7.62
N THR A 125 -12.04 6.53 -6.73
CA THR A 125 -11.28 7.75 -7.04
C THR A 125 -9.87 7.49 -7.57
N PHE A 126 -9.33 6.29 -7.34
CA PHE A 126 -7.97 5.95 -7.76
C PHE A 126 -7.87 5.76 -9.28
N ALA A 127 -6.69 6.06 -9.82
CA ALA A 127 -6.34 5.68 -11.18
C ALA A 127 -6.44 4.14 -11.35
N SER A 128 -6.64 3.68 -12.58
CA SER A 128 -6.91 2.25 -12.86
C SER A 128 -5.88 1.32 -12.20
N ASP A 129 -4.59 1.56 -12.45
CA ASP A 129 -3.51 0.70 -11.93
C ASP A 129 -3.45 0.74 -10.39
N GLU A 130 -3.59 1.93 -9.80
CA GLU A 130 -3.61 2.09 -8.34
C GLU A 130 -4.81 1.36 -7.72
N ARG A 131 -6.00 1.48 -8.32
CA ARG A 131 -7.18 0.74 -7.87
C ARG A 131 -6.94 -0.78 -7.89
N MET A 132 -6.30 -1.29 -8.96
CA MET A 132 -5.95 -2.70 -9.05
C MET A 132 -4.96 -3.12 -7.94
N VAL A 133 -3.92 -2.32 -7.69
CA VAL A 133 -2.95 -2.56 -6.61
C VAL A 133 -3.65 -2.61 -5.25
N GLN A 134 -4.57 -1.69 -4.97
CA GLN A 134 -5.30 -1.62 -3.71
C GLN A 134 -6.23 -2.82 -3.51
N LEU A 135 -6.91 -3.28 -4.58
CA LEU A 135 -7.69 -4.53 -4.55
C LEU A 135 -6.81 -5.75 -4.25
N CYS A 136 -5.62 -5.83 -4.85
CA CYS A 136 -4.66 -6.91 -4.59
C CYS A 136 -4.08 -6.85 -3.18
N ASN A 137 -3.83 -5.66 -2.64
CA ASN A 137 -3.40 -5.48 -1.25
C ASN A 137 -4.49 -5.93 -0.27
N LEU A 138 -5.75 -5.60 -0.54
CA LEU A 138 -6.89 -6.06 0.26
C LEU A 138 -7.01 -7.59 0.22
N GLU A 139 -6.94 -8.18 -0.98
CA GLU A 139 -6.93 -9.64 -1.15
C GLU A 139 -5.80 -10.30 -0.35
N ALA A 140 -4.59 -9.75 -0.42
CA ALA A 140 -3.44 -10.26 0.32
C ALA A 140 -3.72 -10.30 1.84
N MET A 141 -4.25 -9.21 2.39
CA MET A 141 -4.59 -9.13 3.82
C MET A 141 -5.65 -10.16 4.22
N ASP A 142 -6.70 -10.32 3.41
CA ASP A 142 -7.77 -11.26 3.70
C ASP A 142 -7.30 -12.71 3.61
N GLN A 143 -6.48 -13.04 2.61
CA GLN A 143 -5.90 -14.37 2.44
C GLN A 143 -4.93 -14.74 3.55
N ILE A 144 -4.04 -13.82 3.95
CA ILE A 144 -3.10 -14.06 5.05
C ILE A 144 -3.86 -14.28 6.37
N ARG A 145 -4.89 -13.47 6.64
CA ARG A 145 -5.76 -13.63 7.82
C ARG A 145 -6.47 -14.99 7.83
N ARG A 146 -6.97 -15.43 6.67
CA ARG A 146 -7.65 -16.73 6.52
C ARG A 146 -6.70 -17.91 6.66
N TRP A 147 -5.49 -17.79 6.14
CA TRP A 147 -4.48 -18.84 6.14
C TRP A 147 -3.92 -19.10 7.53
N ARG A 148 -3.59 -18.06 8.30
CA ARG A 148 -3.01 -18.17 9.65
C ARG A 148 -3.63 -17.12 10.58
N ALA A 149 -4.45 -17.59 11.53
CA ALA A 149 -5.20 -16.73 12.45
C ALA A 149 -4.34 -15.86 13.39
N ASP A 150 -3.06 -16.21 13.57
CA ASP A 150 -2.12 -15.40 14.37
C ASP A 150 -1.77 -14.07 13.69
N PHE A 151 -1.87 -13.99 12.37
CA PHE A 151 -1.70 -12.74 11.65
C PHE A 151 -2.96 -11.91 11.71
N GLN A 152 -2.78 -10.61 11.95
CA GLN A 152 -3.80 -9.59 11.81
C GLN A 152 -3.27 -8.52 10.86
N PRO A 153 -3.33 -8.77 9.54
CA PRO A 153 -2.79 -7.83 8.57
C PRO A 153 -3.51 -6.48 8.67
N GLU A 154 -2.74 -5.41 8.74
CA GLU A 154 -3.22 -4.03 8.87
C GLU A 154 -2.89 -3.20 7.62
N GLN A 155 -1.80 -3.55 6.94
CA GLN A 155 -1.30 -2.84 5.77
C GLN A 155 -0.47 -3.78 4.89
N VAL A 156 -0.44 -3.50 3.58
CA VAL A 156 0.49 -4.09 2.62
C VAL A 156 1.23 -2.97 1.89
N VAL A 157 2.54 -3.12 1.72
CA VAL A 157 3.41 -2.28 0.90
C VAL A 157 3.94 -3.17 -0.23
N PRO A 158 3.48 -2.99 -1.48
CA PRO A 158 3.80 -3.91 -2.57
C PRO A 158 5.24 -3.77 -3.10
N TYR A 159 5.89 -2.65 -2.81
CA TYR A 159 7.21 -2.25 -3.34
C TYR A 159 8.34 -2.24 -2.30
N ALA A 160 8.21 -2.91 -1.15
CA ALA A 160 9.15 -2.75 -0.03
C ALA A 160 10.62 -3.04 -0.38
N THR A 161 10.89 -4.14 -1.09
CA THR A 161 12.25 -4.55 -1.50
C THR A 161 12.43 -4.66 -3.01
N ALA A 162 11.33 -4.61 -3.76
CA ALA A 162 11.31 -4.59 -5.22
C ALA A 162 9.95 -4.07 -5.68
N GLU A 163 9.94 -3.22 -6.72
CA GLU A 163 8.71 -2.70 -7.34
C GLU A 163 7.79 -3.83 -7.83
N GLU A 164 6.48 -3.64 -7.68
CA GLU A 164 5.49 -4.47 -8.34
C GLU A 164 5.51 -4.29 -9.86
N LYS A 165 5.23 -5.37 -10.57
CA LYS A 165 5.10 -5.37 -12.02
C LYS A 165 3.65 -5.53 -12.41
N ILE A 166 3.15 -4.60 -13.21
CA ILE A 166 1.80 -4.64 -13.78
C ILE A 166 1.91 -5.09 -15.24
N THR A 167 1.13 -6.09 -15.63
CA THR A 167 1.08 -6.60 -17.01
C THR A 167 -0.36 -6.95 -17.34
N GLY A 168 -1.03 -6.07 -18.09
CA GLY A 168 -2.48 -6.17 -18.29
C GLY A 168 -3.19 -6.13 -16.94
N THR A 169 -3.99 -7.15 -16.65
CA THR A 169 -4.73 -7.30 -15.37
C THR A 169 -4.00 -8.16 -14.34
N THR A 170 -2.71 -8.43 -14.54
CA THR A 170 -1.87 -9.16 -13.59
C THR A 170 -0.93 -8.21 -12.85
N ILE A 171 -0.84 -8.36 -11.53
CA ILE A 171 0.14 -7.68 -10.67
C ILE A 171 1.04 -8.72 -10.01
N ALA A 172 2.34 -8.55 -10.11
CA ALA A 172 3.34 -9.38 -9.42
C ALA A 172 4.19 -8.52 -8.48
N ALA A 173 4.03 -8.70 -7.17
CA ALA A 173 4.79 -8.03 -6.13
C ALA A 173 5.76 -9.03 -5.50
N ASN A 174 7.00 -9.06 -5.97
CA ASN A 174 8.02 -10.04 -5.54
C ASN A 174 8.84 -9.57 -4.33
N GLY A 175 8.65 -8.33 -3.91
CA GLY A 175 9.34 -7.70 -2.79
C GLY A 175 8.40 -6.97 -1.85
N ALA A 176 7.14 -7.40 -1.75
CA ALA A 176 6.16 -6.77 -0.88
C ALA A 176 6.47 -7.01 0.61
N ALA A 177 5.81 -6.26 1.47
CA ALA A 177 5.74 -6.51 2.90
C ALA A 177 4.31 -6.30 3.40
N PHE A 178 3.93 -7.00 4.46
CA PHE A 178 2.69 -6.70 5.18
C PHE A 178 2.96 -6.46 6.65
N ARG A 179 2.15 -5.59 7.24
CA ARG A 179 2.18 -5.29 8.66
C ARG A 179 1.15 -6.13 9.39
N SER A 180 1.55 -6.76 10.49
CA SER A 180 0.64 -7.46 11.39
C SER A 180 1.12 -7.33 12.83
N ARG A 181 0.24 -6.88 13.72
CA ARG A 181 0.53 -6.70 15.15
C ARG A 181 1.79 -5.86 15.38
N ARG A 182 1.91 -4.76 14.64
CA ARG A 182 3.04 -3.81 14.68
C ARG A 182 4.38 -4.34 14.18
N ASN A 183 4.45 -5.54 13.59
CA ASN A 183 5.65 -6.07 12.95
C ASN A 183 5.46 -6.15 11.44
N TRP A 184 6.53 -5.94 10.70
CA TRP A 184 6.56 -6.13 9.26
C TRP A 184 7.07 -7.52 8.92
N TYR A 185 6.51 -8.12 7.88
CA TYR A 185 6.89 -9.43 7.36
C TYR A 185 7.04 -9.34 5.85
N GLY A 186 8.01 -10.07 5.30
CA GLY A 186 8.15 -10.21 3.86
C GLY A 186 6.90 -10.83 3.24
N LEU A 187 6.55 -10.39 2.03
CA LEU A 187 5.45 -10.90 1.26
C LEU A 187 5.85 -11.01 -0.21
N LYS A 188 5.43 -12.09 -0.85
CA LYS A 188 5.37 -12.17 -2.31
C LYS A 188 3.96 -12.49 -2.70
N PHE A 189 3.44 -11.84 -3.73
CA PHE A 189 2.16 -12.24 -4.30
C PHE A 189 2.11 -12.04 -5.82
N LYS A 190 1.27 -12.84 -6.46
CA LYS A 190 0.77 -12.59 -7.81
C LYS A 190 -0.75 -12.53 -7.73
N CYS A 191 -1.31 -11.47 -8.28
CA CYS A 191 -2.72 -11.15 -8.25
C CYS A 191 -3.22 -10.99 -9.68
N GLN A 192 -4.33 -11.63 -10.00
CA GLN A 192 -5.00 -11.56 -11.29
C GLN A 192 -6.36 -10.91 -11.08
N LEU A 193 -6.63 -9.82 -11.78
CA LEU A 193 -7.94 -9.19 -11.81
C LEU A 193 -8.75 -9.66 -13.02
N ALA A 194 -10.07 -9.48 -12.93
CA ALA A 194 -10.97 -9.56 -14.06
C ALA A 194 -10.59 -8.52 -15.13
N HIS A 195 -11.14 -8.68 -16.34
CA HIS A 195 -10.82 -7.81 -17.48
C HIS A 195 -11.12 -6.33 -17.23
N ASP A 196 -12.13 -6.04 -16.41
CA ASP A 196 -12.51 -4.67 -16.00
C ASP A 196 -11.60 -4.07 -14.92
N GLY A 197 -10.71 -4.88 -14.30
CA GLY A 197 -9.85 -4.46 -13.21
C GLY A 197 -10.60 -4.18 -11.90
N GLU A 198 -11.85 -4.65 -11.75
CA GLU A 198 -12.70 -4.32 -10.59
C GLU A 198 -12.78 -5.43 -9.54
N SER A 199 -12.41 -6.66 -9.90
CA SER A 199 -12.43 -7.80 -8.99
C SER A 199 -11.21 -8.68 -9.15
N VAL A 200 -10.75 -9.26 -8.04
CA VAL A 200 -9.68 -10.27 -8.06
C VAL A 200 -10.29 -11.62 -8.43
N VAL A 201 -9.68 -12.31 -9.39
CA VAL A 201 -10.12 -13.63 -9.89
C VAL A 201 -9.06 -14.72 -9.72
N GLY A 202 -7.85 -14.36 -9.32
CA GLY A 202 -6.80 -15.31 -8.98
C GLY A 202 -5.76 -14.67 -8.08
N PHE A 203 -5.26 -15.45 -7.13
CA PHE A 203 -4.25 -14.98 -6.19
C PHE A 203 -3.31 -16.11 -5.79
N GLU A 204 -2.05 -15.77 -5.61
CA GLU A 204 -1.07 -16.65 -4.97
C GLU A 204 -0.13 -15.82 -4.13
N PHE A 205 0.28 -16.34 -2.97
CA PHE A 205 1.13 -15.60 -2.05
C PHE A 205 2.11 -16.48 -1.28
N LEU A 206 3.16 -15.85 -0.76
CA LEU A 206 4.12 -16.45 0.14
C LEU A 206 4.48 -15.43 1.23
N VAL A 207 4.26 -15.81 2.49
CA VAL A 207 4.72 -15.04 3.64
C VAL A 207 6.16 -15.42 3.95
N GLY A 208 7.02 -14.41 4.05
CA GLY A 208 8.42 -14.54 4.44
C GLY A 208 8.67 -14.19 5.90
N ASP A 209 9.94 -14.03 6.22
CA ASP A 209 10.40 -13.73 7.58
C ASP A 209 10.01 -12.32 8.05
N PRO A 210 10.02 -12.07 9.38
CA PRO A 210 9.93 -10.71 9.92
C PRO A 210 11.03 -9.80 9.34
N VAL A 211 10.65 -8.57 8.98
CA VAL A 211 11.58 -7.55 8.53
C VAL A 211 12.22 -6.89 9.75
N ALA A 212 13.55 -6.93 9.82
CA ALA A 212 14.34 -6.29 10.88
C ALA A 212 13.98 -4.80 11.01
N ARG A 213 13.78 -4.33 12.24
CA ARG A 213 13.25 -2.98 12.51
C ARG A 213 14.14 -1.88 11.99
N GLU A 214 15.44 -2.12 11.97
CA GLU A 214 16.46 -1.20 11.49
C GLU A 214 16.36 -0.93 9.98
N LYS A 215 15.66 -1.80 9.24
CA LYS A 215 15.43 -1.66 7.80
C LYS A 215 14.12 -0.96 7.45
N TRP A 216 13.27 -0.67 8.43
CA TRP A 216 11.90 -0.21 8.14
C TRP A 216 11.88 1.13 7.41
N ASP A 217 12.66 2.10 7.87
CA ASP A 217 12.69 3.43 7.26
C ASP A 217 13.26 3.38 5.83
N GLU A 218 14.31 2.57 5.61
CA GLU A 218 14.91 2.34 4.29
C GLU A 218 13.92 1.73 3.29
N LEU A 219 13.07 0.82 3.75
CA LEU A 219 12.12 0.08 2.92
C LEU A 219 10.73 0.75 2.85
N GLY A 220 10.56 1.96 3.38
CA GLY A 220 9.29 2.67 3.38
C GLY A 220 8.19 1.99 4.22
N LEU A 221 8.57 1.35 5.34
CA LEU A 221 7.70 0.57 6.20
C LEU A 221 7.38 1.33 7.50
N PRO A 222 6.34 2.18 7.54
CA PRO A 222 6.12 3.11 8.64
C PRO A 222 5.88 2.40 9.98
N ALA A 223 6.50 2.93 11.04
CA ALA A 223 6.36 2.42 12.40
C ALA A 223 5.02 2.78 13.06
N VAL A 224 4.34 3.82 12.59
CA VAL A 224 3.05 4.33 13.08
C VAL A 224 2.14 4.71 11.91
N HIS A 225 0.82 4.72 12.14
CA HIS A 225 -0.18 5.26 11.20
C HIS A 225 -0.76 6.53 11.78
#